data_AF-A0AAN3M766-F1
#
_entry.id   AF-A0AAN3M766-F1
#
_cell.length_a   1.000
_cell.length_b   1.000
_cell.length_c   1.000
_cell.angle_alpha   90.00
_cell.angle_beta   90.00
_cell.angle_gamma   90.00
#
_symmetry.space_group_name_H-M   'P 1'
#
loop_
_entity.id
_entity.type
_entity.pdbx_description
1 polymer ?
#
loop_
_entity_poly.entity_id
_entity_poly.type
_entity_poly.pdbx_seq_one_letter_code
_entity_poly.pdbx_strand_id
1 'polypeptide(L)'
;MYTFINRWPIPQGLWSWNVNDPGASNRKPDGIRLVPSVNTGTYNRNGFSIHSCLNAFGPSLGPRFCSEGCITGLSNDMQKLNELIFSEPDSTLTVTD
;
A
#
# COMPACT_ATOMS: atom_id res chain seq x y z
N MET A 1 5.36 -26.39 6.07
CA MET A 1 5.35 -25.45 4.94
C MET A 1 4.76 -24.15 5.46
N TYR A 2 5.59 -23.15 5.79
CA TYR A 2 5.10 -21.87 6.29
C TYR A 2 4.56 -21.07 5.12
N THR A 3 3.24 -20.97 4.99
CA THR A 3 2.62 -20.00 4.08
C THR A 3 2.92 -18.61 4.62
N PHE A 4 3.65 -17.80 3.85
CA PHE A 4 3.83 -16.39 4.17
C PHE A 4 2.49 -15.70 3.94
N ILE A 5 1.62 -15.69 4.95
CA ILE A 5 0.24 -15.18 4.89
C ILE A 5 0.18 -13.80 4.23
N ASN A 6 1.19 -12.97 4.41
CA ASN A 6 1.22 -11.61 3.89
C ASN A 6 1.73 -11.46 2.45
N ARG A 7 2.17 -12.51 1.74
CA ARG A 7 2.81 -12.41 0.41
C ARG A 7 1.88 -12.83 -0.73
N TRP A 8 1.09 -11.89 -1.26
CA TRP A 8 0.15 -12.09 -2.38
C TRP A 8 -0.26 -10.73 -2.95
N PRO A 9 -0.92 -10.65 -4.13
CA PRO A 9 -1.54 -9.41 -4.61
C PRO A 9 -2.37 -8.73 -3.52
N ILE A 10 -2.45 -7.41 -3.56
CA ILE A 10 -3.38 -6.68 -2.69
C ILE A 10 -4.81 -7.23 -2.94
N PRO A 11 -5.60 -7.51 -1.90
CA PRO A 11 -6.96 -8.00 -2.09
C PRO A 11 -7.82 -7.02 -2.88
N GLN A 12 -8.65 -7.55 -3.77
CA GLN A 12 -9.63 -6.79 -4.53
C GLN A 12 -10.64 -6.12 -3.59
N GLY A 13 -11.18 -5.00 -4.05
CA GLY A 13 -12.20 -4.24 -3.34
C GLY A 13 -11.84 -2.78 -3.14
N LEU A 14 -12.61 -2.13 -2.27
CA LEU A 14 -12.49 -0.71 -1.97
C LEU A 14 -11.58 -0.49 -0.76
N TRP A 15 -10.70 0.49 -0.90
CA TRP A 15 -9.73 0.89 0.11
C TRP A 15 -9.75 2.41 0.30
N SER A 16 -9.55 2.82 1.53
CA SER A 16 -9.40 4.23 1.92
C SER A 16 -7.98 4.50 2.39
N TRP A 17 -7.55 5.75 2.26
CA TRP A 17 -6.25 6.22 2.72
C TRP A 17 -6.28 6.48 4.23
N ASN A 18 -5.37 5.87 4.99
CA ASN A 18 -5.18 6.20 6.39
C ASN A 18 -4.28 7.45 6.51
N VAL A 19 -4.90 8.62 6.34
CA VAL A 19 -4.19 9.92 6.37
C VAL A 19 -4.01 10.43 7.80
N ASN A 20 -5.09 10.36 8.59
CA ASN A 20 -5.16 11.03 9.90
C ASN A 20 -5.40 10.07 11.08
N ASP A 21 -5.73 8.80 10.81
CA ASP A 21 -6.11 7.85 11.85
C ASP A 21 -4.91 7.14 12.47
N PRO A 22 -5.06 6.49 13.63
CA PRO A 22 -4.01 5.68 14.23
C PRO A 22 -3.44 4.66 13.22
N GLY A 23 -2.12 4.65 13.09
CA GLY A 23 -1.42 3.82 12.11
C GLY A 23 -1.24 4.44 10.73
N ALA A 24 -1.61 5.72 10.54
CA ALA A 24 -1.25 6.54 9.38
C ALA A 24 0.28 6.66 9.25
N SER A 25 0.97 6.91 10.37
CA SER A 25 2.43 6.86 10.42
C SER A 25 2.92 5.47 10.04
N ASN A 26 3.66 5.40 8.94
CA ASN A 26 4.33 4.18 8.55
C ASN A 26 5.86 4.39 8.59
N ARG A 27 6.58 3.28 8.72
CA ARG A 27 8.05 3.28 8.74
C ARG A 27 8.66 3.22 7.33
N LYS A 28 7.84 3.34 6.29
CA LYS A 28 8.26 3.21 4.89
C LYS A 28 8.34 4.60 4.26
N PRO A 29 9.33 4.87 3.40
CA PRO A 29 9.44 6.18 2.76
C PRO A 29 8.21 6.46 1.89
N ASP A 30 7.73 7.70 1.94
CA ASP A 30 6.60 8.23 1.16
C ASP A 30 5.31 7.42 1.28
N GLY A 31 5.10 6.66 2.35
CA GLY A 31 3.99 5.72 2.37
C GLY A 31 2.76 6.21 3.14
N ILE A 32 1.61 5.70 2.72
CA ILE A 32 0.31 5.87 3.38
C ILE A 32 -0.31 4.49 3.56
N ARG A 33 -0.83 4.20 4.76
CA ARG A 33 -1.45 2.90 5.05
C ARG A 33 -2.86 2.85 4.44
N LEU A 34 -3.27 1.66 4.00
CA LEU A 34 -4.60 1.44 3.45
C LEU A 34 -5.53 0.84 4.51
N VAL A 35 -6.78 1.29 4.50
CA VAL A 35 -7.86 0.76 5.32
C VAL A 35 -8.85 0.07 4.39
N PRO A 36 -9.14 -1.24 4.59
CA PRO A 36 -10.14 -1.93 3.81
C PRO A 36 -11.54 -1.42 4.18
N SER A 37 -12.41 -1.22 3.19
CA SER A 37 -13.84 -1.07 3.45
C SER A 37 -14.46 -2.37 3.99
N VAL A 38 -15.65 -2.28 4.59
CA VAL A 38 -16.33 -3.41 5.27
C VAL A 38 -16.46 -4.67 4.41
N ASN A 39 -16.60 -4.52 3.08
CA ASN A 39 -16.78 -5.64 2.15
C ASN A 39 -15.48 -6.09 1.46
N THR A 40 -14.34 -5.49 1.80
CA THR A 40 -13.05 -5.84 1.20
C THR A 40 -12.46 -7.04 1.94
N GLY A 41 -12.48 -8.20 1.29
CA GLY A 41 -12.00 -9.46 1.86
C GLY A 41 -10.48 -9.45 2.04
N THR A 42 -9.99 -9.14 3.23
CA THR A 42 -8.54 -9.06 3.47
C THR A 42 -7.86 -10.41 3.73
N TYR A 43 -8.63 -11.49 3.92
CA TYR A 43 -8.13 -12.84 4.17
C TYR A 43 -7.11 -12.92 5.33
N ASN A 44 -7.41 -12.22 6.44
CA ASN A 44 -6.52 -12.10 7.62
C ASN A 44 -5.17 -11.40 7.35
N ARG A 45 -5.02 -10.72 6.22
CA ARG A 45 -3.86 -9.88 5.92
C ARG A 45 -4.13 -8.43 6.29
N ASN A 46 -3.09 -7.73 6.72
CA ASN A 46 -3.18 -6.32 7.08
C ASN A 46 -1.87 -5.60 6.76
N GLY A 47 -1.83 -4.29 6.99
CA GLY A 47 -0.61 -3.51 6.79
C GLY A 47 -0.28 -3.17 5.34
N PHE A 48 -1.28 -3.25 4.47
CA PHE A 48 -1.19 -2.75 3.11
C PHE A 48 -0.93 -1.24 3.13
N SER A 49 -0.06 -0.80 2.22
CA SER A 49 0.30 0.60 2.08
C SER A 49 0.67 0.91 0.64
N ILE A 50 0.61 2.19 0.28
CA ILE A 50 1.46 2.72 -0.78
C ILE A 50 2.82 3.06 -0.16
N HIS A 51 3.92 2.90 -0.89
CA HIS A 51 5.23 3.42 -0.48
C HIS A 51 6.21 3.46 -1.64
N SER A 52 7.29 4.22 -1.50
CA SER A 52 8.38 4.20 -2.48
C SER A 52 9.31 3.01 -2.27
N CYS A 53 9.91 2.51 -3.36
CA CYS A 53 10.99 1.52 -3.33
C CYS A 53 12.13 1.96 -4.27
N LEU A 54 13.38 1.66 -3.90
CA LEU A 54 14.56 1.99 -4.71
C LEU A 54 14.55 1.38 -6.12
N ASN A 55 13.88 0.25 -6.31
CA ASN A 55 13.72 -0.38 -7.62
C ASN A 55 12.30 -0.93 -7.82
N ALA A 56 11.31 -0.04 -7.80
CA ALA A 56 9.88 -0.41 -7.83
C ALA A 56 9.46 -1.25 -9.06
N PHE A 57 10.16 -1.08 -10.18
CA PHE A 57 9.89 -1.78 -11.45
C PHE A 57 10.95 -2.83 -11.81
N GLY A 58 11.82 -3.20 -10.87
CA GLY A 58 12.87 -4.18 -11.08
C GLY A 58 13.13 -5.06 -9.85
N PRO A 59 14.20 -5.87 -9.86
CA PRO A 59 14.56 -6.68 -8.71
C PRO A 59 14.83 -5.81 -7.48
N SER A 60 14.30 -6.23 -6.33
CA SER A 60 14.56 -5.50 -5.10
C SER A 60 16.05 -5.44 -4.78
N LEU A 61 16.53 -4.27 -4.34
CA LEU A 61 17.94 -4.02 -3.99
C LEU A 61 18.25 -4.26 -2.51
N GLY A 62 17.27 -4.71 -1.73
CA GLY A 62 17.42 -4.98 -0.30
C GLY A 62 16.62 -6.21 0.14
N PRO A 63 15.45 -6.04 0.81
CA PRO A 63 14.54 -7.15 1.11
C PRO A 63 14.19 -7.96 -0.15
N ARG A 64 13.85 -9.25 -0.03
CA ARG A 64 13.61 -10.12 -1.19
C ARG A 64 12.60 -9.57 -2.22
N PHE A 65 11.62 -8.78 -1.76
CA PHE A 65 10.61 -8.14 -2.61
C PHE A 65 10.47 -6.65 -2.25
N CYS A 66 10.32 -5.78 -3.25
CA CYS A 66 9.92 -4.38 -3.03
C CYS A 66 8.49 -4.32 -2.49
N SER A 67 7.62 -5.20 -3.00
CA SER A 67 6.25 -5.37 -2.54
C SER A 67 5.98 -6.81 -2.12
N GLU A 68 5.42 -6.99 -0.93
CA GLU A 68 4.81 -8.26 -0.50
C GLU A 68 3.29 -8.25 -0.73
N GLY A 69 2.76 -7.28 -1.48
CA GLY A 69 1.33 -7.02 -1.65
C GLY A 69 0.92 -5.57 -1.39
N CYS A 70 1.90 -4.69 -1.16
CA CYS A 70 1.71 -3.24 -1.15
C CYS A 70 1.72 -2.68 -2.57
N ILE A 71 1.27 -1.44 -2.72
CA ILE A 71 1.43 -0.70 -3.97
C ILE A 71 2.75 0.05 -3.88
N THR A 72 3.63 -0.13 -4.86
CA THR A 72 4.98 0.45 -4.84
C THR A 72 5.27 1.23 -6.10
N GLY A 73 5.96 2.35 -5.96
CA GLY A 73 6.43 3.17 -7.07
C GLY A 73 7.78 3.82 -6.78
N LEU A 74 8.23 4.64 -7.72
CA LEU A 74 9.37 5.51 -7.51
C LEU A 74 9.02 6.61 -6.49
N SER A 75 10.03 7.16 -5.81
CA SER A 75 9.81 8.15 -4.75
C SER A 75 9.12 9.42 -5.27
N ASN A 76 9.53 9.93 -6.42
CA ASN A 76 8.90 11.09 -7.07
C ASN A 76 7.41 10.84 -7.41
N ASP A 77 7.06 9.65 -7.88
CA ASP A 77 5.67 9.32 -8.24
C ASP A 77 4.80 9.15 -7.00
N MET A 78 5.33 8.50 -5.95
CA MET A 78 4.63 8.33 -4.68
C MET A 78 4.44 9.67 -3.95
N GLN A 79 5.43 10.58 -4.02
CA GLN A 79 5.29 11.93 -3.48
C GLN A 79 4.17 12.73 -4.16
N LYS A 80 4.13 12.71 -5.50
CA LYS A 80 3.03 13.33 -6.26
C LYS A 80 1.67 12.73 -5.94
N LEU A 81 1.60 11.40 -5.80
CA LEU A 81 0.38 10.72 -5.39
C LEU A 81 -0.05 11.15 -3.98
N ASN A 82 0.89 11.26 -3.05
CA ASN A 82 0.61 11.74 -1.70
C ASN A 82 0.06 13.17 -1.72
N GLU A 83 0.63 14.09 -2.52
CA GLU A 83 0.10 15.46 -2.67
C GLU A 83 -1.38 15.45 -3.11
N LEU A 84 -1.75 14.59 -4.06
CA LEU A 84 -3.14 14.41 -4.48
C LEU A 84 -4.01 13.85 -3.34
N ILE A 85 -3.56 12.79 -2.66
CA ILE A 85 -4.30 12.17 -1.55
C ILE A 85 -4.51 13.17 -0.40
N PHE A 86 -3.50 13.96 -0.04
CA PHE A 86 -3.64 14.98 1.01
C PHE A 86 -4.54 16.14 0.58
N SER A 87 -4.63 16.43 -0.71
CA SER A 87 -5.55 17.44 -1.26
C SER A 87 -7.00 16.92 -1.33
N GLU A 88 -7.17 15.61 -1.52
CA GLU A 88 -8.46 14.92 -1.61
C GLU A 88 -8.50 13.69 -0.69
N PRO A 89 -8.55 13.89 0.65
CA PRO A 89 -8.39 12.80 1.62
C PRO A 89 -9.52 11.77 1.59
N ASP A 90 -10.69 12.16 1.09
CA ASP A 90 -11.87 11.29 0.95
C ASP A 90 -11.89 10.50 -0.38
N SER A 91 -10.88 10.68 -1.23
CA SER A 91 -10.71 9.84 -2.41
C SER A 91 -10.50 8.37 -2.00
N THR A 92 -10.73 7.46 -2.93
CA THR A 92 -10.65 6.01 -2.65
C THR A 92 -9.84 5.28 -3.71
N LEU A 93 -9.32 4.12 -3.33
CA LEU A 93 -8.64 3.18 -4.20
C LEU A 93 -9.53 1.96 -4.42
N THR A 94 -9.84 1.67 -5.67
CA THR A 94 -10.50 0.41 -6.05
C THR A 94 -9.49 -0.52 -6.70
N VAL A 95 -9.34 -1.71 -6.14
CA VAL A 95 -8.52 -2.79 -6.71
C VAL A 95 -9.45 -3.77 -7.43
N THR A 96 -9.20 -3.96 -8.72
CA THR A 96 -9.91 -4.87 -9.62
C THR A 96 -8.90 -5.70 -10.42
N ASP A 97 -9.37 -6.75 -11.11
CA ASP A 97 -8.61 -7.49 -12.13
C ASP A 97 -8.15 -6.62 -13.31
#